data_AF-T1IUW5-F1
#
_entry.id   AF-T1IUW5-F1
#
_cell.length_a   1.000
_cell.length_b   1.000
_cell.length_c   1.000
_cell.angle_alpha   90.00
_cell.angle_beta   90.00
_cell.angle_gamma   90.00
#
_symmetry.space_group_name_H-M   'P 1'
#
loop_
_entity.id
_entity.type
_entity.pdbx_description
1 polymer ?
#
loop_
_entity_poly.entity_id
_entity_poly.type
_entity_poly.pdbx_seq_one_letter_code
_entity_poly.pdbx_strand_id
1 'polypeptide(L)' 'MYNSQGTLKGFDQTINIILDESHERVYSTVQGVEQVVLGLYIIRGDNIAVIGEIDDEMDARLDFNSVRAEPLNAVSH' A
#
# COMPACT_ATOMS: atom_id res chain seq x y z
N MET A 1 7.90 5.23 4.58
CA MET A 1 7.52 4.33 3.47
C MET A 1 6.01 4.17 3.50
N TYR A 2 5.36 4.09 2.35
CA TYR A 2 3.90 4.01 2.25
C TYR A 2 3.46 2.57 1.96
N ASN A 3 2.27 2.22 2.43
CA ASN A 3 1.63 0.95 2.10
C ASN A 3 0.57 1.21 1.02
N SER A 4 0.93 0.98 -0.25
CA SER A 4 0.02 1.12 -1.38
C SER A 4 -0.72 -0.18 -1.62
N GLN A 5 -2.04 -0.09 -1.78
CA GLN A 5 -2.92 -1.20 -2.10
C GLN A 5 -3.68 -0.90 -3.39
N GLY A 6 -4.02 -1.96 -4.13
CA GLY A 6 -4.80 -1.85 -5.36
C GLY A 6 -4.79 -3.18 -6.12
N THR A 7 -5.54 -3.23 -7.21
CA THR A 7 -5.55 -4.40 -8.09
C THR A 7 -4.33 -4.36 -9.01
N LEU A 8 -3.44 -5.35 -8.91
CA LEU A 8 -2.31 -5.49 -9.82
C LEU A 8 -2.82 -5.83 -11.23
N LYS A 9 -2.68 -4.87 -12.17
CA LYS A 9 -3.08 -5.06 -13.58
C LYS A 9 -1.95 -5.52 -14.47
N GLY A 10 -0.70 -5.25 -14.08
CA GLY A 10 0.46 -5.65 -14.85
C GLY A 10 1.77 -5.34 -14.15
N PHE A 11 2.81 -6.06 -14.56
CA PHE A 11 4.18 -5.86 -14.13
C PHE A 11 5.15 -6.18 -15.28
N ASP A 12 6.39 -5.68 -15.18
CA ASP A 12 7.47 -6.03 -16.11
C ASP A 12 8.64 -6.75 -15.41
N GLN A 13 9.67 -7.13 -16.19
CA GLN A 13 10.86 -7.83 -15.68
C GLN A 13 11.70 -7.03 -14.68
N THR A 14 11.47 -5.71 -14.57
CA THR A 14 12.13 -4.83 -13.59
C THR A 14 11.23 -4.51 -12.40
N ILE A 15 10.09 -5.19 -12.29
CA ILE A 15 9.10 -5.02 -11.22
C ILE A 15 8.48 -3.61 -11.23
N ASN A 16 8.46 -2.90 -12.36
CA ASN A 16 7.53 -1.79 -12.48
C ASN A 16 6.11 -2.35 -12.46
N ILE A 17 5.21 -1.79 -11.65
CA ILE A 17 3.85 -2.29 -11.49
C ILE A 17 2.81 -1.24 -11.86
N ILE A 18 1.70 -1.71 -12.39
CA ILE A 18 0.48 -0.94 -12.63
C ILE A 18 -0.58 -1.43 -11.64
N LEU A 19 -1.01 -0.54 -10.76
CA LEU A 19 -2.10 -0.76 -9.81
C LEU A 19 -3.33 0.03 -10.26
N ASP A 20 -4.48 -0.61 -10.25
CA ASP A 20 -5.78 0.03 -10.46
C ASP A 20 -6.56 0.10 -9.15
N GLU A 21 -7.53 1.02 -9.07
CA GLU A 21 -8.31 1.28 -7.86
C GLU A 21 -7.44 1.46 -6.60
N SER A 22 -6.26 2.07 -6.79
CA SER A 22 -5.24 2.10 -5.75
C SER A 22 -5.48 3.17 -4.69
N HIS A 23 -5.03 2.89 -3.48
CA HIS A 23 -5.00 3.81 -2.35
C HIS A 23 -3.75 3.58 -1.48
N GLU A 24 -3.31 4.61 -0.77
CA GLU A 24 -2.22 4.50 0.22
C GLU A 24 -2.77 4.52 1.64
N ARG A 25 -2.25 3.63 2.48
CA ARG A 25 -2.51 3.60 3.92
C ARG A 25 -1.39 4.31 4.66
N VAL A 26 -1.75 5.39 5.36
CA VAL A 26 -0.84 6.17 6.20
C VAL A 26 -1.11 5.81 7.66
N TYR A 27 -0.11 5.20 8.30
CA TYR A 27 -0.20 4.77 9.70
C TYR A 27 0.31 5.86 10.64
N SER A 28 -0.35 5.98 11.79
CA SER A 28 -0.02 6.92 12.86
C SER A 28 -0.22 6.27 14.21
N THR A 29 0.55 6.72 15.21
CA THR A 29 0.34 6.32 16.61
C THR A 29 -0.75 7.13 17.31
N VAL A 30 -1.20 8.23 16.71
CA VAL A 30 -2.18 9.15 17.30
C VAL A 30 -3.55 8.99 16.64
N GLN A 31 -3.59 8.97 15.31
CA GLN A 31 -4.82 8.91 14.52
C GLN A 31 -5.00 7.54 13.85
N GLY A 32 -6.24 7.24 13.45
CA GLY A 32 -6.55 6.06 12.64
C GLY A 32 -5.84 6.11 11.30
N VAL A 33 -5.79 4.96 10.64
CA VAL A 33 -5.15 4.85 9.33
C VAL A 33 -5.92 5.69 8.32
N GLU A 34 -5.22 6.61 7.68
CA GLU A 34 -5.76 7.42 6.59
C GLU A 34 -5.61 6.67 5.27
N GLN A 35 -6.64 6.73 4.42
CA GLN A 35 -6.62 6.14 3.07
C GLN A 35 -6.65 7.25 2.02
N VAL A 36 -5.57 7.36 1.25
CA VAL A 36 -5.43 8.35 0.17
C VAL A 36 -5.68 7.66 -1.16
N VAL A 37 -6.76 8.02 -1.85
CA VAL A 37 -7.12 7.41 -3.14
C VAL A 37 -6.25 7.96 -4.27
N LEU A 38 -5.69 7.05 -5.07
CA LEU A 38 -4.84 7.36 -6.22
C LEU A 38 -5.48 6.94 -7.56
N GLY A 39 -6.28 5.87 -7.58
CA GLY A 39 -6.87 5.33 -8.80
C GLY A 39 -5.87 4.50 -9.60
N LEU A 40 -5.63 4.83 -10.87
CA LEU A 40 -4.61 4.17 -11.68
C LEU A 40 -3.23 4.73 -11.33
N TYR A 41 -2.34 3.88 -10.81
CA TYR A 41 -1.03 4.27 -10.30
C TYR A 41 0.09 3.36 -10.82
N ILE A 42 1.20 3.96 -11.24
CA ILE A 42 2.38 3.25 -11.75
C ILE A 42 3.52 3.44 -10.77
N ILE A 43 4.08 2.34 -10.27
CA ILE A 43 5.21 2.36 -9.34
C ILE A 43 6.44 1.79 -10.03
N ARG A 44 7.56 2.52 -9.94
CA ARG A 44 8.86 2.07 -10.45
C ARG A 44 9.43 0.96 -9.55
N GLY A 45 9.94 -0.10 -10.15
CA GLY A 45 10.42 -1.29 -9.43
C GLY A 45 11.50 -1.03 -8.38
N ASP A 46 12.43 -0.10 -8.66
CA ASP A 46 13.49 0.26 -7.69
C ASP A 46 12.95 0.86 -6.38
N ASN A 47 11.69 1.34 -6.37
CA ASN A 47 11.04 1.89 -5.19
C ASN A 47 10.19 0.85 -4.43
N ILE A 48 10.13 -0.39 -4.89
CA ILE A 48 9.33 -1.46 -4.30
C ILE A 48 10.22 -2.30 -3.39
N ALA A 49 9.86 -2.39 -2.11
CA ALA A 49 10.55 -3.30 -1.19
C ALA A 49 9.90 -4.68 -1.15
N VAL A 50 8.56 -4.75 -1.10
CA VAL A 50 7.78 -6.00 -0.97
C VAL A 50 6.44 -5.84 -1.67
N ILE A 51 5.95 -6.94 -2.27
CA ILE A 51 4.57 -7.09 -2.75
C ILE A 51 3.97 -8.29 -2.02
N GLY A 52 2.80 -8.13 -1.42
CA GLY A 52 2.08 -9.19 -0.71
C GLY A 52 0.65 -9.32 -1.23
N GLU A 53 0.19 -10.56 -1.37
CA GLU A 53 -1.23 -10.86 -1.62
C GLU A 53 -2.04 -10.60 -0.35
N ILE A 54 -3.26 -10.11 -0.53
CA ILE A 54 -4.19 -9.76 0.55
C ILE A 54 -5.47 -10.58 0.35
N ASP A 55 -6.03 -11.07 1.45
CA ASP A 55 -7.38 -11.63 1.46
C ASP A 55 -8.39 -10.47 1.61
N ASP A 56 -9.14 -10.21 0.53
CA ASP A 56 -10.09 -9.09 0.45
C ASP A 56 -11.20 -9.17 1.51
N GLU A 57 -11.66 -10.38 1.86
CA GLU A 57 -12.70 -10.55 2.89
C GLU A 57 -12.16 -10.22 4.29
N MET A 58 -10.92 -10.62 4.57
CA MET A 58 -10.27 -10.28 5.84
C MET A 58 -9.98 -8.79 5.94
N ASP A 59 -9.47 -8.18 4.86
CA ASP A 59 -9.13 -6.76 4.83
C ASP A 59 -10.37 -5.86 4.99
N ALA A 60 -11.48 -6.21 4.34
CA ALA A 60 -12.75 -5.48 4.46
C ALA A 60 -13.37 -5.51 5.87
N ARG A 61 -12.95 -6.45 6.73
CA ARG A 61 -13.42 -6.55 8.13
C ARG A 61 -12.59 -5.74 9.10
N LEU A 62 -11.45 -5.18 8.67
CA LEU A 62 -10.57 -4.40 9.53
C LEU A 62 -11.13 -2.99 9.76
N ASP A 63 -11.21 -2.58 11.03
CA ASP A 63 -11.51 -1.19 11.37
C ASP A 63 -10.23 -0.35 11.37
N PHE A 64 -9.92 0.21 10.20
CA PHE A 64 -8.74 1.07 10.01
C PHE A 64 -8.74 2.33 10.90
N ASN A 65 -9.91 2.79 11.36
CA ASN A 65 -10.00 3.96 12.24
C ASN A 65 -9.49 3.68 13.66
N SER A 66 -9.46 2.42 14.10
CA SER A 66 -8.95 2.01 15.42
C SER A 66 -7.52 1.48 15.41
N VAL A 67 -6.95 1.19 14.23
CA VAL A 67 -5.54 0.77 14.10
C VAL A 67 -4.60 1.94 14.43
N ARG A 68 -3.58 1.68 15.24
CA ARG A 68 -2.49 2.61 15.57
C ARG A 68 -1.16 1.90 15.40
N ALA A 69 -0.25 2.49 14.62
CA ALA A 69 1.06 1.92 14.37
C ALA A 69 2.07 3.01 14.03
N GLU A 70 3.36 2.73 14.29
CA GLU A 70 4.45 3.58 13.84
C GLU A 70 4.52 3.60 12.30
N PRO A 71 4.90 4.73 11.69
CA PRO A 71 5.13 4.79 10.25
C PRO A 71 6.21 3.80 9.81
N LEU A 72 6.08 3.28 8.59
CA LEU A 72 7.08 2.37 8.03
C LEU A 72 8.39 3.13 7.75
N ASN A 73 9.50 2.56 8.22
CA ASN A 73 10.84 3.07 7.93
C ASN A 73 11.16 3.04 6.43
N ALA A 74 12.01 3.96 5.97
CA ALA A 74 12.56 3.89 4.62
C ALA A 74 13.58 2.76 4.52
N VAL A 75 13.73 2.20 3.31
CA VAL A 75 14.82 1.27 3.00
C VAL A 75 16.12 2.08 2.84
N SER A 76 17.15 1.75 3.62
CA SER A 76 18.50 2.29 3.43
C SER A 76 19.34 1.31 2.61
N HIS A 77 20.14 1.84 1.69
CA HIS A 77 21.22 1.11 1.03
C HIS A 77 22.54 1.30 1.76
#